data_AF-A0A950DXT5-F1
#
_entry.id   AF-A0A950DXT5-F1
#
_cell.length_a   1.000
_cell.length_b   1.000
_cell.length_c   1.000
_cell.angle_alpha   90.00
_cell.angle_beta   90.00
_cell.angle_gamma   90.00
#
_symmetry.space_group_name_H-M   'P 1'
#
loop_
_entity.id
_entity.type
_entity.pdbx_description
1 polymer ?
#
loop_
_entity_poly.entity_id
_entity_poly.type
_entity_poly.pdbx_seq_one_letter_code
_entity_poly.pdbx_strand_id
1 'polypeptide(L)'
;MTKARIILTTAGSRAEAEKIASALVSERLAACVNIMGPVESHYRWKGKVEKAAELMLLVKTAAAVAAKTSARIRELHSYEAPEIVVLQIDGGDNLYLKWLAGCVEDKAKGKRQKEKGNRALKS
;
A
#
# COMPACT_ATOMS: atom_id res chain seq x y z
N MET A 1 -3.62 -7.09 18.47
CA MET A 1 -2.75 -6.04 17.90
C MET A 1 -2.78 -6.15 16.39
N THR A 2 -3.15 -5.08 15.68
CA THR A 2 -3.10 -5.07 14.21
C THR A 2 -1.65 -4.92 13.78
N LYS A 3 -1.11 -5.91 13.07
CA LYS A 3 0.26 -5.83 12.55
C LYS A 3 0.29 -4.80 11.41
N ALA A 4 1.12 -3.76 11.51
CA ALA A 4 1.27 -2.73 10.48
C ALA A 4 2.36 -3.11 9.46
N ARG A 5 2.31 -2.48 8.28
CA ARG A 5 3.24 -2.69 7.16
C ARG A 5 3.66 -1.36 6.55
N ILE A 6 4.87 -1.33 6.02
CA ILE A 6 5.31 -0.32 5.06
C ILE A 6 5.43 -1.01 3.71
N ILE A 7 4.87 -0.42 2.67
CA ILE A 7 5.11 -0.83 1.29
C ILE A 7 5.97 0.25 0.64
N LEU A 8 7.09 -0.18 0.05
CA LEU A 8 7.96 0.66 -0.77
C LEU A 8 7.61 0.44 -2.25
N THR A 9 7.52 1.53 -2.99
CA THR A 9 7.40 1.57 -4.46
C THR A 9 8.04 2.86 -4.94
N THR A 10 8.51 2.89 -6.17
CA THR A 10 8.83 4.13 -6.87
C THR A 10 7.70 4.52 -7.82
N ALA A 11 7.79 5.70 -8.43
CA ALA A 11 6.90 6.17 -9.49
C ALA A 11 7.69 7.09 -10.44
N GLY A 12 7.36 7.04 -11.74
CA GLY A 12 8.13 7.74 -12.78
C GLY A 12 7.84 9.24 -12.88
N SER A 13 6.83 9.74 -12.18
CA SER A 13 6.48 11.15 -12.17
C SER A 13 5.77 11.57 -10.89
N ARG A 14 5.80 12.87 -10.58
CA ARG A 14 5.09 13.43 -9.43
C ARG A 14 3.58 13.20 -9.52
N ALA A 15 3.00 13.38 -10.71
CA ALA A 15 1.57 13.18 -10.95
C ALA A 15 1.15 11.72 -10.72
N GLU A 16 1.96 10.75 -11.16
CA GLU A 16 1.71 9.33 -10.89
C GLU A 16 1.81 9.01 -9.39
N ALA A 17 2.86 9.51 -8.71
CA ALA A 17 3.03 9.33 -7.27
C ALA A 17 1.82 9.87 -6.48
N GLU A 18 1.33 11.06 -6.83
CA GLU A 18 0.15 11.67 -6.22
C GLU A 18 -1.13 10.88 -6.50
N LYS A 19 -1.31 10.41 -7.74
CA LYS A 19 -2.45 9.56 -8.13
C LYS A 19 -2.49 8.28 -7.30
N ILE A 20 -1.35 7.59 -7.17
CA ILE A 20 -1.24 6.38 -6.37
C ILE A 20 -1.52 6.71 -4.89
N ALA A 21 -0.85 7.71 -4.32
CA ALA A 21 -1.01 8.08 -2.92
C ALA A 21 -2.47 8.44 -2.58
N SER A 22 -3.10 9.29 -3.39
CA SER A 22 -4.47 9.74 -3.20
C SER A 22 -5.46 8.59 -3.29
N ALA A 23 -5.32 7.71 -4.29
CA ALA A 23 -6.18 6.54 -4.44
C ALA A 23 -6.08 5.59 -3.24
N LEU A 24 -4.85 5.26 -2.80
CA LEU A 24 -4.66 4.33 -1.68
C LEU A 24 -5.28 4.84 -0.37
N VAL A 25 -5.14 6.14 -0.08
CA VAL A 25 -5.73 6.75 1.12
C VAL A 25 -7.25 6.84 1.00
N SER A 26 -7.77 7.35 -0.13
CA SER A 26 -9.21 7.53 -0.36
C SER A 26 -9.97 6.20 -0.38
N GLU A 27 -9.35 5.14 -0.92
CA GLU A 27 -9.92 3.79 -0.94
C GLU A 27 -9.72 3.03 0.38
N ARG A 28 -9.13 3.67 1.41
CA ARG A 28 -8.82 3.08 2.72
C ARG A 28 -7.92 1.84 2.64
N LEU A 29 -7.01 1.83 1.67
CA LEU A 29 -5.98 0.79 1.49
C LEU A 29 -4.64 1.18 2.13
N ALA A 30 -4.46 2.44 2.48
CA ALA A 30 -3.35 2.94 3.27
C ALA A 30 -3.85 4.03 4.23
N ALA A 31 -3.23 4.14 5.41
CA ALA A 31 -3.52 5.24 6.32
C ALA A 31 -2.76 6.51 5.94
N CYS A 32 -1.55 6.34 5.40
CA CYS A 32 -0.65 7.43 5.04
C CYS A 32 0.28 6.99 3.92
N VAL A 33 0.64 7.92 3.04
CA VAL A 33 1.68 7.74 2.03
C VAL A 33 2.59 8.96 2.08
N ASN A 34 3.90 8.75 2.23
CA ASN A 34 4.88 9.82 2.02
C ASN A 34 5.40 9.71 0.59
N ILE A 35 5.45 10.82 -0.12
CA ILE A 35 6.12 10.93 -1.42
C ILE A 35 7.43 11.67 -1.16
N MET A 36 8.56 11.04 -1.49
CA MET A 36 9.90 11.56 -1.30
C MET A 36 10.65 11.58 -2.62
N GLY A 37 11.56 12.54 -2.79
CA GLY A 37 12.41 12.62 -3.96
C GLY A 37 12.68 14.06 -4.41
N PRO A 38 13.33 14.23 -5.57
CA PRO A 38 13.67 13.17 -6.54
C PRO A 38 14.70 12.16 -6.00
N VAL A 39 14.62 10.91 -6.46
CA VAL A 39 15.63 9.85 -6.27
C VAL A 39 16.17 9.40 -7.63
N GLU A 40 17.40 8.87 -7.67
CA GLU A 40 17.96 8.23 -8.87
C GLU A 40 18.05 6.71 -8.65
N SER A 41 17.27 5.96 -9.41
CA SER A 41 17.26 4.49 -9.37
C SER A 41 18.23 3.95 -10.40
N HIS A 42 19.18 3.11 -9.97
CA HIS A 42 20.14 2.41 -10.83
C HIS A 42 19.79 0.92 -10.89
N TYR A 43 19.59 0.37 -12.08
CA TYR A 43 19.16 -1.02 -12.25
C TYR A 43 19.70 -1.64 -13.54
N ARG A 44 19.58 -2.96 -13.70
CA ARG A 44 19.97 -3.65 -14.93
C ARG A 44 18.75 -3.95 -15.78
N TRP A 45 18.76 -3.51 -17.03
CA TRP A 45 17.71 -3.81 -18.01
C TRP A 45 18.34 -4.23 -19.34
N LYS A 46 17.86 -5.35 -19.89
CA LYS A 46 18.38 -5.93 -21.16
C LYS A 46 19.91 -5.98 -21.24
N GLY A 47 20.54 -6.36 -20.12
CA GLY A 47 22.00 -6.51 -20.00
C GLY A 47 22.77 -5.23 -19.68
N LYS A 48 22.16 -4.05 -19.77
CA LYS A 48 22.81 -2.75 -19.52
C LYS A 48 22.43 -2.19 -18.15
N VAL A 49 23.33 -1.39 -17.58
CA VAL A 49 23.00 -0.57 -16.40
C VAL A 49 22.26 0.67 -16.89
N GLU A 50 21.03 0.83 -16.41
CA GLU A 50 20.16 1.95 -16.67
C GLU A 50 20.02 2.79 -15.40
N LYS A 51 19.60 4.04 -15.59
CA LYS A 51 19.24 4.93 -14.49
C LYS A 51 17.97 5.71 -14.80
N ALA A 52 17.16 5.96 -13.78
CA ALA A 52 15.92 6.72 -13.89
C ALA A 52 15.76 7.69 -12.72
N ALA A 53 15.24 8.90 -13.01
CA ALA A 53 14.78 9.82 -11.99
C ALA A 53 13.35 9.44 -11.58
N GLU A 54 13.14 9.21 -10.29
CA GLU A 54 11.87 8.70 -9.76
C GLU A 54 11.48 9.42 -8.47
N LEU A 55 10.28 9.10 -7.96
CA LEU A 55 9.86 9.44 -6.62
C LEU A 55 9.64 8.17 -5.81
N MET A 56 10.10 8.16 -4.57
CA MET A 56 9.91 7.07 -3.62
C MET A 56 8.62 7.26 -2.84
N LEU A 57 7.79 6.22 -2.75
CA LEU A 57 6.57 6.20 -1.95
C LEU A 57 6.73 5.25 -0.77
N LEU A 58 6.48 5.76 0.45
CA LEU A 58 6.42 4.96 1.68
C LEU A 58 4.96 4.88 2.13
N VAL A 59 4.32 3.76 1.81
CA VAL A 59 2.90 3.50 2.06
C VAL A 59 2.72 2.79 3.40
N LYS A 60 2.04 3.40 4.37
CA LYS A 60 1.79 2.82 5.70
C LYS A 60 0.38 2.24 5.72
N THR A 61 0.29 0.94 5.96
CA THR A 61 -0.98 0.21 5.92
C THR A 61 -1.03 -0.92 6.96
N ALA A 62 -2.18 -1.58 7.11
CA ALA A 62 -2.31 -2.77 7.94
C ALA A 62 -1.96 -4.04 7.15
N ALA A 63 -1.37 -5.03 7.82
CA ALA A 63 -1.05 -6.33 7.25
C ALA A 63 -2.27 -7.03 6.63
N ALA A 64 -3.46 -6.80 7.17
CA ALA A 64 -4.70 -7.39 6.68
C ALA A 64 -5.09 -6.93 5.27
N VAL A 65 -4.66 -5.73 4.85
CA VAL A 65 -4.98 -5.16 3.53
C VAL A 65 -3.76 -5.00 2.63
N ALA A 66 -2.55 -5.24 3.13
CA ALA A 66 -1.30 -5.04 2.39
C ALA A 66 -1.29 -5.69 1.00
N ALA A 67 -1.81 -6.91 0.85
CA ALA A 67 -1.90 -7.57 -0.45
C ALA A 67 -2.83 -6.83 -1.44
N LYS A 68 -3.94 -6.26 -0.95
CA LYS A 68 -4.84 -5.44 -1.76
C LYS A 68 -4.21 -4.10 -2.11
N THR A 69 -3.50 -3.49 -1.16
CA THR A 69 -2.72 -2.26 -1.38
C THR A 69 -1.67 -2.48 -2.48
N SER A 70 -0.92 -3.59 -2.42
CA SER A 70 0.05 -3.98 -3.46
C SER A 70 -0.61 -4.20 -4.83
N ALA A 71 -1.74 -4.90 -4.89
CA ALA A 71 -2.47 -5.09 -6.13
C ALA A 71 -2.93 -3.75 -6.73
N ARG A 72 -3.44 -2.86 -5.87
CA ARG A 72 -3.90 -1.54 -6.31
C ARG A 72 -2.77 -0.65 -6.80
N ILE A 73 -1.60 -0.68 -6.15
CA ILE A 73 -0.40 0.01 -6.64
C ILE A 73 -0.10 -0.47 -8.06
N ARG A 74 -0.04 -1.79 -8.29
CA ARG A 74 0.23 -2.38 -9.62
C ARG A 74 -0.77 -1.94 -10.68
N GLU A 75 -2.07 -1.91 -10.37
CA GLU A 75 -3.11 -1.47 -11.31
C GLU A 75 -2.98 0.01 -11.72
N LEU A 76 -2.47 0.85 -10.83
CA LEU A 76 -2.36 2.30 -11.05
C LEU A 76 -1.04 2.72 -11.69
N HIS A 77 -0.05 1.83 -11.68
CA HIS A 77 1.33 2.09 -12.06
C HIS A 77 1.53 1.98 -13.58
N SER A 78 2.34 2.85 -14.15
CA SER A 78 2.72 2.83 -15.58
C SER A 78 3.71 1.71 -15.93
N TYR A 79 4.66 1.42 -15.04
CA TYR A 79 5.61 0.32 -15.21
C TYR A 79 4.92 -1.04 -15.20
N GLU A 80 5.38 -1.95 -16.09
CA GLU A 80 4.91 -3.34 -16.17
C GLU A 80 5.26 -4.13 -14.89
N ALA A 81 6.45 -3.88 -14.35
CA ALA A 81 6.96 -4.50 -13.13
C ALA A 81 7.41 -3.43 -12.12
N PRO A 82 6.47 -2.76 -11.42
CA PRO A 82 6.83 -1.77 -10.42
C PRO A 82 7.46 -2.43 -9.18
N GLU A 83 8.36 -1.71 -8.51
CA GLU A 83 8.85 -2.10 -7.20
C GLU A 83 7.69 -2.15 -6.20
N ILE A 84 7.44 -3.29 -5.55
CA ILE A 84 6.46 -3.39 -4.48
C ILE A 84 7.05 -4.28 -3.38
N VAL A 85 7.77 -3.68 -2.44
CA VAL A 85 8.42 -4.38 -1.34
C VAL A 85 7.67 -4.13 -0.04
N VAL A 86 7.27 -5.20 0.67
CA VAL A 86 6.47 -5.10 1.89
C VAL A 86 7.34 -5.39 3.11
N LEU A 87 7.50 -4.38 3.98
CA LEU A 87 8.24 -4.47 5.23
C LEU A 87 7.30 -4.61 6.42
N GLN A 88 7.70 -5.44 7.39
CA GLN A 88 7.00 -5.56 8.67
C GLN A 88 7.38 -4.39 9.59
N ILE A 89 6.38 -3.82 10.26
CA ILE A 89 6.60 -2.94 11.41
C ILE A 89 6.50 -3.81 12.68
N ASP A 90 7.59 -3.91 13.43
CA ASP A 90 7.66 -4.70 14.67
C ASP A 90 7.14 -3.94 15.89
N GLY A 91 7.19 -2.60 15.86
CA GLY A 91 6.74 -1.75 16.94
C GLY A 91 6.62 -0.28 16.53
N GLY A 92 6.10 0.54 17.42
CA GLY A 92 5.89 1.96 17.20
C GLY A 92 4.98 2.56 18.27
N ASP A 93 4.69 3.85 18.16
CA ASP A 93 3.75 4.50 19.06
C ASP A 93 2.34 3.88 18.98
N ASN A 94 1.76 3.58 20.14
CA ASN A 94 0.48 2.87 20.22
C ASN A 94 -0.69 3.70 19.67
N LEU A 95 -0.67 5.03 19.86
CA LEU A 95 -1.72 5.90 19.35
C LEU A 95 -1.67 5.96 17.82
N TYR A 96 -0.46 6.09 17.26
CA TYR A 96 -0.25 6.08 15.82
C TYR A 96 -0.66 4.76 15.17
N LEU A 97 -0.24 3.62 15.73
CA LEU A 97 -0.59 2.30 15.20
C LEU A 97 -2.10 2.02 15.30
N LYS A 98 -2.77 2.51 16.35
CA LYS A 98 -4.23 2.43 16.48
C LYS A 98 -4.93 3.30 15.44
N TRP A 99 -4.46 4.53 15.23
CA TRP A 99 -4.98 5.42 14.18
C TRP A 99 -4.83 4.80 12.78
N LEU A 100 -3.64 4.30 12.45
CA LEU A 100 -3.35 3.64 11.19
C LEU A 100 -4.32 2.48 10.93
N ALA A 101 -4.55 1.63 11.94
CA ALA A 101 -5.47 0.52 11.84
C ALA A 101 -6.92 0.98 11.65
N GLY A 102 -7.33 2.11 12.23
CA GLY A 102 -8.66 2.70 12.07
C GLY A 102 -8.90 3.35 10.70
N CYS A 103 -7.85 3.81 10.03
CA CYS A 103 -7.97 4.40 8.69
C CYS A 103 -8.25 3.37 7.59
N VAL A 104 -7.82 2.12 7.76
CA VAL A 104 -7.86 1.11 6.69
C VAL A 104 -9.02 0.12 6.85
N GLU A 105 -9.61 -0.31 5.74
CA GLU A 105 -10.78 -1.21 5.73
C GLU A 105 -10.52 -2.51 4.97
N ASP A 106 -10.74 -3.65 5.64
CA ASP A 106 -10.83 -4.94 4.96
C ASP A 106 -12.28 -5.30 4.63
N LYS A 107 -12.78 -4.79 3.49
CA LYS A 107 -14.16 -5.08 3.02
C LYS A 107 -14.44 -6.58 2.81
N ALA A 108 -13.43 -7.44 2.68
CA ALA A 108 -13.62 -8.89 2.54
C ALA A 108 -14.02 -9.56 3.87
N LYS A 109 -13.56 -9.05 5.02
CA LYS A 109 -14.01 -9.50 6.35
C LYS A 109 -15.43 -9.05 6.64
N GLY A 110 -15.80 -7.83 6.23
CA GLY A 110 -17.16 -7.29 6.39
C GLY A 110 -18.23 -8.11 5.66
N LYS A 111 -17.93 -8.59 4.43
CA LYS A 111 -18.82 -9.50 3.70
C LYS A 111 -18.96 -10.87 4.38
N ARG A 112 -17.85 -11.51 4.77
CA ARG A 112 -17.87 -12.84 5.44
C ARG A 112 -18.58 -12.82 6.80
N GLN A 113 -18.48 -11.72 7.56
CA GLN A 113 -19.21 -11.56 8.83
C GLN A 113 -20.72 -11.34 8.60
N LYS A 114 -21.11 -10.53 7.61
CA LYS A 114 -22.52 -10.38 7.21
C LYS A 114 -23.14 -11.70 6.75
N GLU A 115 -22.42 -12.48 5.94
CA GLU A 115 -22.89 -13.78 5.46
C GLU A 115 -23.05 -14.82 6.58
N LYS A 116 -22.12 -14.86 7.55
CA LYS A 116 -22.23 -15.74 8.73
C LYS A 116 -23.39 -15.35 9.66
N GLY A 117 -23.59 -14.06 9.92
CA GLY A 117 -24.73 -13.58 10.71
C GLY A 117 -26.07 -13.91 10.07
N ASN A 118 -26.18 -13.76 8.74
CA ASN A 118 -27.40 -14.06 8.00
C ASN A 118 -27.71 -15.57 7.91
N ARG A 119 -26.72 -16.44 8.11
CA ARG A 119 -26.88 -17.90 8.14
C ARG A 119 -27.29 -18.42 9.52
N ALA A 120 -26.87 -17.76 10.60
CA ALA A 120 -27.26 -18.07 11.98
C ALA A 120 -28.67 -17.57 12.35
N LEU A 121 -29.20 -16.57 11.64
CA LEU A 121 -30.58 -16.07 11.80
C LEU A 121 -31.64 -16.90 11.04
N LYS A 122 -31.21 -17.89 10.24
CA LYS A 122 -32.08 -18.75 9.42
C LYS A 122 -32.12 -20.21 9.91
N SER A 123 -31.58 -20.48 11.10
CA SER A 123 -31.58 -21.77 11.80
C SER A 123 -32.25 -21.61 13.14
#